data_AF-A0A931ZE98-F1
#
_entry.id   AF-A0A931ZE98-F1
#
_cell.length_a   1.000
_cell.length_b   1.000
_cell.length_c   1.000
_cell.angle_alpha   90.00
_cell.angle_beta   90.00
_cell.angle_gamma   90.00
#
_symmetry.space_group_name_H-M   'P 1'
#
loop_
_entity.id
_entity.type
_entity.pdbx_description
1 polymer ?
#
loop_
_entity_poly.entity_id
_entity_poly.type
_entity_poly.pdbx_seq_one_letter_code
_entity_poly.pdbx_strand_id
1 'polypeptide(L)'
;GYGVENIPYFLFGFLKNTAIPFFKKLRWSFLIVESFHSWATNALLIFVLGWLPLLLGGDAFNTTLLAYNLPRLTRWIMTVAMVGMVTSAYLTILLLPERPKEQGKLKYLWMALQWVFLPFTIVVFGAFPGLEAQTRLMLGKYMGFWATPKVRRSTPLLLPELVEGPERMKSSPSTSLRT
;
A
#
# COMPACT_ATOMS: atom_id res chain seq x y z
N GLY A 1 11.68 4.66 -3.02
CA GLY A 1 10.72 4.67 -4.16
C GLY A 1 10.75 6.00 -4.88
N TYR A 2 10.17 6.11 -6.08
CA TYR A 2 10.21 7.33 -6.90
C TYR A 2 9.39 8.51 -6.34
N GLY A 3 8.52 8.29 -5.35
CA GLY A 3 7.75 9.34 -4.66
C GLY A 3 8.58 10.42 -3.95
N VAL A 4 9.91 10.27 -3.88
CA VAL A 4 10.86 11.28 -3.39
C VAL A 4 10.83 12.56 -4.24
N GLU A 5 10.36 12.50 -5.49
CA GLU A 5 10.17 13.69 -6.33
C GLU A 5 9.21 14.73 -5.72
N ASN A 6 8.29 14.30 -4.85
CA ASN A 6 7.34 15.19 -4.20
C ASN A 6 7.96 15.97 -3.03
N ILE A 7 9.12 15.52 -2.52
CA ILE A 7 9.78 16.16 -1.38
C ILE A 7 10.20 17.59 -1.71
N PRO A 8 10.90 17.88 -2.84
CA PRO A 8 11.20 19.25 -3.25
C PRO A 8 9.95 20.14 -3.38
N TYR A 9 8.87 19.62 -3.97
CA TYR A 9 7.62 20.36 -4.14
C TYR A 9 6.99 20.70 -2.78
N PHE A 10 6.95 19.72 -1.88
CA PHE A 10 6.45 19.89 -0.51
C PHE A 10 7.29 20.90 0.30
N LEU A 11 8.62 20.79 0.23
CA LEU A 11 9.54 21.73 0.88
C LEU A 11 9.39 23.15 0.34
N PHE A 12 9.25 23.29 -0.98
CA PHE A 12 9.00 24.59 -1.62
C PHE A 12 7.68 25.22 -1.12
N GLY A 13 6.62 24.41 -0.97
CA GLY A 13 5.37 24.85 -0.37
C GLY A 13 5.53 25.35 1.07
N PHE A 14 6.34 24.67 1.89
CA PHE A 14 6.64 25.11 3.25
C PHE A 14 7.52 26.36 3.33
N LEU A 15 8.41 26.58 2.36
CA LEU A 15 9.19 27.82 2.26
C LEU A 15 8.28 29.03 1.96
N LYS A 16 7.32 28.87 1.04
CA LYS A 16 6.42 29.97 0.63
C LYS A 16 5.33 30.30 1.65
N ASN A 17 4.89 29.33 2.45
CA ASN A 17 3.81 29.53 3.40
C ASN A 17 4.31 30.09 4.75
N THR A 18 4.02 31.35 5.07
CA THR A 18 4.43 32.00 6.33
C THR A 18 3.52 31.71 7.53
N ALA A 19 2.35 31.10 7.33
CA ALA A 19 1.38 30.85 8.40
C ALA A 19 1.81 29.72 9.37
N ILE A 20 2.81 28.92 9.00
CA ILE A 20 3.25 27.75 9.78
C ILE A 20 4.53 28.10 10.56
N PRO A 21 4.63 27.77 11.87
CA PRO A 21 5.83 28.01 12.65
C PRO A 21 7.02 27.17 12.16
N PHE A 22 8.23 27.74 12.23
CA PHE A 22 9.47 27.17 11.67
C PHE A 22 9.77 25.76 12.20
N PHE A 23 9.68 25.53 13.52
CA PHE A 23 9.92 24.21 14.11
C PHE A 23 8.96 23.13 13.61
N LYS A 24 7.70 23.49 13.35
CA LYS A 24 6.72 22.57 12.79
C LYS A 24 7.10 22.19 11.36
N LYS A 25 7.52 23.16 10.53
CA LYS A 25 8.02 22.89 9.17
C LYS A 25 9.23 21.97 9.19
N LEU A 26 10.22 22.24 10.04
CA LEU A 26 11.44 21.43 10.14
C LEU A 26 11.12 20.00 10.57
N ARG A 27 10.27 19.83 11.59
CA ARG A 27 9.86 18.50 12.08
C ARG A 27 9.19 17.67 10.98
N TRP A 28 8.22 18.25 10.27
CA TRP A 28 7.51 17.54 9.19
C TRP A 28 8.42 17.25 8.00
N SER A 29 9.29 18.19 7.65
CA SER A 29 10.28 18.01 6.58
C SER A 29 11.22 16.86 6.90
N PHE A 30 11.77 16.84 8.11
CA PHE A 30 12.65 15.77 8.57
C PHE A 30 11.93 14.43 8.59
N LEU A 31 10.71 14.37 9.13
CA LEU A 31 9.92 13.14 9.21
C LEU A 31 9.64 12.56 7.82
N ILE A 32 9.30 13.41 6.83
CA ILE A 32 9.04 12.95 5.47
C ILE A 32 10.31 12.40 4.82
N VAL A 33 11.43 13.13 4.92
CA VAL A 33 12.72 12.69 4.37
C VAL A 33 13.16 11.38 5.01
N GLU A 34 13.10 11.30 6.34
CA GLU A 34 13.44 10.11 7.11
C GLU A 34 12.52 8.94 6.73
N SER A 35 11.21 9.15 6.61
CA SER A 35 10.26 8.10 6.21
C SER A 35 10.59 7.53 4.82
N PHE A 36 10.90 8.38 3.83
CA PHE A 36 11.26 7.92 2.49
C PHE A 36 12.62 7.21 2.44
N HIS A 37 13.55 7.62 3.29
CA HIS A 37 14.85 6.98 3.45
C HIS A 37 14.68 5.60 4.09
N SER A 38 14.07 5.55 5.27
CA SER A 38 13.79 4.34 6.05
C SER A 38 13.00 3.32 5.23
N TRP A 39 12.04 3.74 4.39
CA TRP A 39 11.29 2.80 3.57
C TRP A 39 12.15 2.05 2.54
N ALA A 40 13.20 2.68 2.00
CA ALA A 40 14.11 2.06 1.04
C ALA A 40 15.23 1.25 1.72
N THR A 41 15.70 1.68 2.90
CA THR A 41 16.86 1.09 3.57
C THR A 41 16.52 0.07 4.65
N ASN A 42 15.34 0.13 5.27
CA ASN A 42 14.98 -0.73 6.40
C ASN A 42 15.10 -2.22 6.10
N ALA A 43 14.67 -2.67 4.92
CA ALA A 43 14.75 -4.10 4.57
C ALA A 43 16.21 -4.59 4.48
N LEU A 44 17.11 -3.77 3.95
CA LEU A 44 18.55 -4.06 3.92
C LEU A 44 19.17 -3.99 5.32
N LEU A 45 18.80 -2.97 6.10
CA LEU A 45 19.27 -2.83 7.48
C LEU A 45 18.84 -4.02 8.33
N ILE A 46 17.58 -4.46 8.26
CA ILE A 46 17.11 -5.64 9.01
C ILE A 46 17.84 -6.91 8.57
N PHE A 47 18.07 -7.07 7.26
CA PHE A 47 18.82 -8.20 6.72
C PHE A 47 20.26 -8.25 7.27
N VAL A 48 20.98 -7.13 7.24
CA VAL A 48 22.38 -7.06 7.71
C VAL A 48 22.46 -7.08 9.24
N LEU A 49 21.67 -6.23 9.92
CA LEU A 49 21.69 -6.07 11.37
C LEU A 49 21.12 -7.28 12.12
N GLY A 50 20.20 -8.04 11.52
CA GLY A 50 19.67 -9.26 12.13
C GLY A 50 20.73 -10.34 12.33
N TRP A 51 21.74 -10.38 11.46
CA TRP A 51 22.84 -11.35 11.51
C TRP A 51 24.06 -10.81 12.28
N LEU A 52 24.11 -9.49 12.49
CA LEU A 52 25.24 -8.81 13.11
C LEU A 52 25.60 -9.34 14.51
N PRO A 53 24.65 -9.62 15.44
CA PRO A 53 24.99 -10.14 16.77
C PRO A 53 25.59 -11.55 16.72
N LEU A 54 25.14 -12.38 15.77
CA LEU A 54 25.68 -13.74 15.59
C LEU A 54 27.09 -13.70 15.00
N LEU A 55 27.36 -12.77 14.08
CA LEU A 55 28.65 -12.64 13.41
C LEU A 55 29.72 -11.95 14.28
N LEU A 56 29.35 -10.90 15.04
CA LEU A 56 30.29 -10.14 15.87
C LEU A 56 30.35 -10.62 17.33
N GLY A 57 29.32 -11.31 17.83
CA GLY A 57 29.18 -11.62 19.25
C GLY A 57 29.99 -12.83 19.74
N GLY A 58 30.16 -13.87 18.93
CA GLY A 58 30.90 -15.09 19.31
C GLY A 58 30.55 -15.65 20.70
N ASP A 59 31.50 -16.32 21.35
CA ASP A 59 31.35 -16.87 22.71
C ASP A 59 31.26 -15.78 23.80
N ALA A 60 31.85 -14.60 23.55
CA ALA A 60 31.85 -13.48 24.51
C ALA A 60 30.45 -12.87 24.71
N PHE A 61 29.61 -12.84 23.68
CA PHE A 61 28.25 -12.32 23.76
C PHE A 61 27.31 -13.28 24.51
N ASN A 62 27.51 -14.60 24.36
CA ASN A 62 26.72 -15.61 25.10
C ASN A 62 26.95 -15.59 26.61
N THR A 63 28.10 -15.06 27.08
CA THR A 63 28.41 -14.94 28.51
C THR A 63 27.93 -13.65 29.15
N THR A 64 27.45 -12.67 28.36
CA THR A 64 27.06 -11.36 28.87
C THR A 64 25.64 -11.40 29.43
N LEU A 65 25.38 -10.69 30.55
CA LEU A 65 24.05 -10.55 31.16
C LEU A 65 22.99 -10.02 30.18
N LEU A 66 23.42 -9.28 29.15
CA LEU A 66 22.58 -8.78 28.09
C LEU A 66 21.98 -9.95 27.26
N ALA A 67 22.79 -10.89 26.78
CA ALA A 67 22.33 -12.01 25.97
C ALA A 67 21.35 -12.93 26.71
N TYR A 68 21.43 -13.02 28.05
CA TYR A 68 20.46 -13.78 28.84
C TYR A 68 19.11 -13.06 29.00
N ASN A 69 19.12 -11.73 29.13
CA ASN A 69 17.90 -10.93 29.30
C ASN A 69 17.22 -10.56 27.98
N LEU A 70 17.97 -10.55 26.86
CA LEU A 70 17.46 -10.27 25.51
C LEU A 70 16.27 -11.14 25.13
N PRO A 71 16.34 -12.49 25.20
CA PRO A 71 15.23 -13.35 24.82
C PRO A 71 13.97 -13.08 25.65
N ARG A 72 14.13 -12.74 26.93
CA ARG A 72 13.01 -12.42 27.82
C ARG A 72 12.33 -11.12 27.40
N LEU A 73 13.11 -10.05 27.17
CA LEU A 73 12.57 -8.77 26.71
C LEU A 73 11.93 -8.91 25.33
N THR A 74 12.61 -9.58 24.38
CA THR A 74 12.08 -9.85 23.04
C THR A 74 10.78 -10.64 23.12
N ARG A 75 10.67 -11.63 24.01
CA ARG A 75 9.42 -12.37 24.21
C ARG A 75 8.27 -11.46 24.63
N TRP A 76 8.49 -10.52 25.56
CA TRP A 76 7.46 -9.56 25.96
C TRP A 76 7.04 -8.65 24.81
N ILE A 77 8.00 -8.09 24.08
CA ILE A 77 7.73 -7.24 22.91
C ILE A 77 6.95 -8.03 21.84
N MET A 78 7.36 -9.26 21.53
CA MET A 78 6.68 -10.11 20.55
C MET A 78 5.27 -10.48 21.00
N THR A 79 5.05 -10.76 22.29
CA THR A 79 3.72 -11.05 22.81
C THR A 79 2.78 -9.85 22.62
N VAL A 80 3.24 -8.64 22.94
CA VAL A 80 2.47 -7.40 22.72
C VAL A 80 2.22 -7.17 21.23
N ALA A 81 3.24 -7.37 20.38
CA ALA A 81 3.12 -7.22 18.93
C ALA A 81 2.11 -8.22 18.33
N MET A 82 2.09 -9.47 18.80
CA MET A 82 1.13 -10.49 18.37
C MET A 82 -0.31 -10.08 18.70
N VAL A 83 -0.57 -9.53 19.89
CA VAL A 83 -1.90 -9.02 20.25
C VAL A 83 -2.32 -7.89 19.31
N GLY A 84 -1.43 -6.96 19.00
CA GLY A 84 -1.70 -5.89 18.04
C GLY A 84 -1.99 -6.41 16.63
N MET A 85 -1.22 -7.40 16.17
CA MET A 85 -1.39 -8.01 14.86
C MET A 85 -2.73 -8.75 14.73
N VAL A 86 -3.11 -9.54 15.74
CA VAL A 86 -4.41 -10.24 15.78
C VAL A 86 -5.56 -9.23 15.78
N THR A 87 -5.47 -8.18 16.58
CA THR A 87 -6.48 -7.11 16.62
C THR A 87 -6.62 -6.42 15.25
N SER A 88 -5.50 -6.10 14.59
CA SER A 88 -5.50 -5.50 13.25
C SER A 88 -6.10 -6.42 12.19
N ALA A 89 -5.76 -7.71 12.22
CA ALA A 89 -6.33 -8.70 11.31
C ALA A 89 -7.85 -8.84 11.51
N TYR A 90 -8.32 -8.85 12.76
CA TYR A 90 -9.74 -8.89 13.09
C TYR A 90 -10.51 -7.69 12.53
N LEU A 91 -9.99 -6.46 12.74
CA LEU A 91 -10.60 -5.24 12.18
C LEU A 91 -10.60 -5.25 10.65
N THR A 92 -9.55 -5.78 10.03
CA THR A 92 -9.44 -5.86 8.57
C THR A 92 -10.51 -6.80 8.01
N ILE A 93 -10.75 -7.95 8.64
CA ILE A 93 -11.80 -8.90 8.21
C ILE A 93 -13.18 -8.26 8.37
N LEU A 94 -13.41 -7.50 9.44
CA LEU A 94 -14.68 -6.79 9.65
C LEU A 94 -14.94 -5.72 8.58
N LEU A 95 -13.89 -5.06 8.09
CA LEU A 95 -13.98 -4.01 7.08
C LEU A 95 -14.10 -4.56 5.64
N LEU A 96 -13.68 -5.80 5.40
CA LEU A 96 -13.59 -6.36 4.04
C LEU A 96 -14.95 -6.89 3.55
N PRO A 97 -15.43 -6.48 2.35
CA PRO A 97 -16.62 -7.06 1.76
C PRO A 97 -16.45 -8.55 1.43
N GLU A 98 -17.57 -9.29 1.38
CA GLU A 98 -17.55 -10.74 1.21
C GLU A 98 -16.80 -11.21 -0.05
N ARG A 99 -15.94 -12.20 0.15
CA ARG A 99 -15.07 -12.77 -0.89
C ARG A 99 -15.85 -13.40 -2.06
N PRO A 100 -15.45 -13.16 -3.32
CA PRO A 100 -16.10 -13.74 -4.51
C PRO A 100 -15.91 -15.27 -4.58
N LYS A 101 -17.01 -16.00 -4.85
CA LYS A 101 -17.12 -17.46 -4.71
C LYS A 101 -16.53 -18.30 -5.87
N GLU A 102 -16.02 -17.68 -6.92
CA GLU A 102 -15.63 -18.36 -8.17
C GLU A 102 -14.10 -18.49 -8.36
N GLN A 103 -13.43 -19.34 -7.57
CA GLN A 103 -11.98 -19.57 -7.73
C GLN A 103 -11.66 -21.08 -7.67
N GLY A 104 -11.02 -21.60 -8.72
CA GLY A 104 -10.64 -23.02 -8.83
C GLY A 104 -9.50 -23.44 -7.88
N LYS A 105 -9.43 -24.74 -7.54
CA LYS A 105 -8.49 -25.31 -6.55
C LYS A 105 -7.00 -24.98 -6.82
N LEU A 106 -6.60 -24.83 -8.08
CA LEU A 106 -5.24 -24.47 -8.47
C LEU A 106 -4.82 -23.06 -8.00
N LYS A 107 -5.77 -22.13 -7.86
CA LYS A 107 -5.49 -20.78 -7.36
C LYS A 107 -5.11 -20.77 -5.87
N TYR A 108 -5.59 -21.74 -5.09
CA TYR A 108 -5.18 -21.90 -3.69
C TYR A 108 -3.73 -22.37 -3.58
N LEU A 109 -3.26 -23.23 -4.50
CA LEU A 109 -1.86 -23.62 -4.57
C LEU A 109 -0.96 -22.43 -4.94
N TRP A 110 -1.35 -21.65 -5.96
CA TRP A 110 -0.64 -20.42 -6.33
C TRP A 110 -0.62 -19.40 -5.19
N MET A 111 -1.73 -19.27 -4.45
CA MET A 111 -1.79 -18.42 -3.27
C MET A 111 -0.79 -18.88 -2.21
N ALA A 112 -0.75 -20.17 -1.86
CA ALA A 112 0.22 -20.68 -0.89
C ALA A 112 1.67 -20.43 -1.33
N LEU A 113 1.99 -20.67 -2.61
CA LEU A 113 3.31 -20.38 -3.18
C LEU A 113 3.67 -18.89 -3.04
N GLN A 114 2.74 -18.00 -3.39
CA GLN A 114 2.92 -16.55 -3.25
C GLN A 114 3.25 -16.14 -1.81
N TRP A 115 2.59 -16.76 -0.82
CA TRP A 115 2.86 -16.51 0.59
C TRP A 115 4.28 -16.94 1.03
N VAL A 116 4.81 -18.03 0.48
CA VAL A 116 6.18 -18.47 0.75
C VAL A 116 7.21 -17.51 0.11
N PHE A 117 6.92 -16.97 -1.07
CA PHE A 117 7.80 -16.03 -1.76
C PHE A 117 7.69 -14.58 -1.25
N LEU A 118 6.65 -14.23 -0.48
CA LEU A 118 6.44 -12.88 0.06
C LEU A 118 7.65 -12.31 0.81
N PRO A 119 8.26 -12.97 1.81
CA PRO A 119 9.38 -12.40 2.56
C PRO A 119 10.59 -12.09 1.66
N PHE A 120 10.87 -12.94 0.67
CA PHE A 120 11.96 -12.72 -0.27
C PHE A 120 11.65 -11.55 -1.21
N THR A 121 10.46 -11.55 -1.80
CA THR A 121 10.05 -10.51 -2.76
C THR A 121 9.90 -9.14 -2.10
N ILE A 122 9.41 -9.04 -0.86
CA ILE A 122 9.32 -7.77 -0.13
C ILE A 122 10.70 -7.17 0.11
N VAL A 123 11.70 -7.97 0.49
CA VAL A 123 13.05 -7.42 0.74
C VAL A 123 13.69 -6.97 -0.57
N VAL A 124 13.65 -7.82 -1.61
CA VAL A 124 14.29 -7.53 -2.89
C VAL A 124 13.56 -6.40 -3.64
N PHE A 125 12.26 -6.57 -3.90
CA PHE A 125 11.48 -5.58 -4.64
C PHE A 125 11.03 -4.39 -3.77
N GLY A 126 11.16 -4.45 -2.45
CA GLY A 126 10.94 -3.28 -1.59
C GLY A 126 12.14 -2.33 -1.58
N ALA A 127 13.36 -2.86 -1.47
CA ALA A 127 14.57 -2.05 -1.35
C ALA A 127 15.18 -1.66 -2.70
N PHE A 128 15.44 -2.62 -3.60
CA PHE A 128 16.21 -2.37 -4.82
C PHE A 128 15.58 -1.36 -5.78
N PRO A 129 14.31 -1.51 -6.24
CA PRO A 129 13.71 -0.49 -7.09
C PRO A 129 13.50 0.82 -6.32
N GLY A 130 13.36 0.75 -4.99
CA GLY A 130 13.29 1.91 -4.13
C GLY A 130 14.55 2.77 -4.17
N LEU A 131 15.72 2.13 -4.09
CA LEU A 131 17.05 2.72 -4.14
C LEU A 131 17.49 3.09 -5.55
N GLU A 132 17.18 2.27 -6.55
CA GLU A 132 17.44 2.57 -7.96
C GLU A 132 16.72 3.86 -8.35
N ALA A 133 15.42 3.99 -8.03
CA ALA A 133 14.66 5.19 -8.31
C ALA A 133 15.22 6.45 -7.60
N GLN A 134 15.65 6.31 -6.34
CA GLN A 134 16.27 7.41 -5.59
C GLN A 134 17.62 7.82 -6.20
N THR A 135 18.48 6.85 -6.52
CA THR A 135 19.79 7.10 -7.13
C THR A 135 19.65 7.69 -8.53
N ARG A 136 18.69 7.21 -9.30
CA ARG A 136 18.37 7.70 -10.64
C ARG A 136 17.87 9.16 -10.60
N LEU A 137 17.04 9.51 -9.61
CA LEU A 137 16.62 10.89 -9.35
C LEU A 137 17.81 11.78 -8.95
N MET A 138 18.72 11.28 -8.11
CA MET A 138 19.96 11.99 -7.75
C MET A 138 20.86 12.25 -8.97
N LEU A 139 20.88 11.32 -9.92
CA LEU A 139 21.61 11.43 -11.19
C LEU A 139 20.86 12.25 -12.26
N GLY A 140 19.74 12.90 -11.92
CA GLY A 140 18.97 13.75 -12.83
C GLY A 140 18.19 12.99 -13.91
N LYS A 141 18.07 11.66 -13.82
CA LYS A 141 17.35 10.82 -14.80
C LYS A 141 15.90 10.62 -14.38
N TYR A 142 15.05 11.61 -14.59
CA TYR A 142 13.63 11.52 -14.21
C TYR A 142 12.91 10.34 -14.90
N MET A 143 12.02 9.68 -14.16
CA MET A 143 11.06 8.74 -14.72
C MET A 143 9.84 9.53 -15.21
N GLY A 144 9.39 9.26 -16.43
CA GLY A 144 8.19 9.91 -16.98
C GLY A 144 6.92 9.43 -16.28
N PHE A 145 5.91 10.29 -16.23
CA PHE A 145 4.59 9.92 -15.73
C PHE A 145 3.83 9.14 -16.82
N TRP A 146 3.48 7.88 -16.54
CA TRP A 146 2.61 7.11 -17.40
C TRP A 146 1.15 7.39 -17.04
N ALA A 147 0.48 8.26 -17.81
CA ALA A 147 -0.94 8.53 -17.62
C ALA A 147 -1.76 7.30 -18.05
N THR A 148 -2.47 6.68 -17.11
CA THR A 148 -3.37 5.57 -17.42
C THR A 148 -4.47 6.07 -18.37
N PRO A 149 -4.62 5.47 -19.57
CA PRO A 149 -5.65 5.91 -20.51
C PRO A 149 -7.04 5.69 -19.89
N LYS A 150 -7.71 6.79 -19.54
CA LYS A 150 -9.07 6.74 -18.98
C LYS A 150 -10.07 6.65 -20.12
N VAL A 151 -10.58 5.45 -20.35
CA VAL A 151 -11.73 5.26 -21.24
C VAL A 151 -12.98 5.79 -20.53
N ARG A 152 -13.53 6.93 -20.97
CA ARG A 152 -14.85 7.39 -20.54
C ARG A 152 -15.90 6.70 -21.42
N ARG A 153 -16.66 5.77 -20.84
CA ARG A 153 -17.86 5.24 -21.48
C ARG A 153 -18.97 6.28 -21.24
N SER A 154 -19.32 7.04 -22.27
CA SER A 154 -20.43 7.99 -22.23
C SER A 154 -21.75 7.21 -22.30
N THR A 155 -22.16 6.61 -21.18
CA THR A 155 -23.53 6.13 -21.03
C THR A 155 -24.33 7.29 -20.44
N PRO A 156 -25.27 7.90 -21.20
CA PRO A 156 -26.22 8.83 -20.60
C PRO A 156 -27.02 8.04 -19.56
N LEU A 157 -27.03 8.51 -18.32
CA LEU A 157 -27.93 8.03 -17.28
C LEU A 157 -29.36 8.49 -17.63
N LEU A 158 -29.96 7.88 -18.65
CA LEU A 158 -31.39 7.98 -18.86
C LEU A 158 -32.05 6.90 -18.02
N LEU A 159 -32.84 7.36 -17.05
CA LEU A 159 -33.78 6.55 -16.32
C LEU A 159 -34.82 5.98 -17.31
N PRO A 160 -35.14 4.67 -17.24
CA PRO A 160 -35.92 3.97 -18.27
C PRO A 160 -37.39 4.41 -18.40
N GLU A 161 -37.84 5.45 -17.69
CA GLU A 161 -39.24 5.88 -17.64
C GLU A 161 -39.60 7.08 -18.54
N LEU A 162 -38.65 7.75 -19.19
CA LEU A 162 -38.97 8.93 -20.02
C LEU A 162 -39.01 8.66 -21.54
N VAL A 163 -39.02 7.39 -21.97
CA VAL A 163 -39.18 7.01 -23.38
C VAL A 163 -40.64 6.69 -23.74
N GLU A 164 -41.52 6.41 -22.78
CA GLU A 164 -42.94 6.22 -23.05
C GLU A 164 -43.73 7.52 -22.87
N GLY A 165 -43.65 8.39 -23.89
CA GLY A 165 -44.59 9.49 -24.10
C GLY A 165 -45.98 9.01 -24.55
N PRO A 166 -47.01 9.86 -24.43
CA PRO A 166 -48.43 9.47 -24.33
C PRO A 166 -49.07 9.19 -25.69
N GLU A 167 -48.73 8.09 -26.35
CA GLU A 167 -49.41 7.65 -27.58
C GLU A 167 -50.17 6.32 -27.45
N ARG A 168 -50.29 5.76 -26.24
CA ARG A 168 -51.01 4.49 -26.03
C ARG A 168 -52.39 4.60 -25.38
N MET A 169 -53.06 5.74 -25.54
CA MET A 169 -54.41 5.93 -24.99
C MET A 169 -55.32 6.70 -25.96
N LYS A 170 -55.53 6.20 -27.19
CA LYS A 170 -56.67 6.54 -28.07
C LYS A 170 -56.64 5.71 -29.37
N SER A 171 -57.15 4.48 -29.32
CA SER A 171 -57.91 3.87 -30.43
C SER A 171 -58.29 2.43 -30.08
N SER A 172 -59.45 2.27 -29.45
CA SER A 172 -60.27 1.08 -29.67
C SER A 172 -61.64 1.56 -30.11
N PRO A 173 -62.01 1.38 -31.39
CA PRO A 173 -63.39 1.31 -31.78
C PRO A 173 -63.72 -0.14 -32.19
N SER A 174 -64.69 -0.69 -31.47
CA SER A 174 -65.85 -1.43 -31.97
C SER A 174 -65.78 -2.03 -33.40
N THR A 175 -66.03 -3.34 -33.46
CA THR A 175 -67.11 -3.94 -34.25
C THR A 175 -67.23 -3.56 -35.73
N SER A 176 -67.01 -4.51 -36.64
CA SER A 176 -68.08 -5.07 -37.50
C SER A 176 -67.57 -5.74 -38.79
N LEU A 177 -68.12 -6.94 -39.04
CA LEU A 177 -68.69 -7.44 -40.30
C LEU A 177 -67.80 -7.68 -41.55
N ARG A 178 -67.86 -8.95 -41.99
CA ARG A 178 -68.05 -9.47 -43.37
C ARG A 178 -67.02 -9.01 -44.43
N THR A 179 -66.29 -9.93 -45.07
CA THR A 179 -66.76 -10.94 -46.03
C THR A 179 -65.68 -11.97 -46.26
#